data_AF-A0A7Y0Z589-F1
#
_entry.id   AF-A0A7Y0Z589-F1
#
_cell.length_a   1.000
_cell.length_b   1.000
_cell.length_c   1.000
_cell.angle_alpha   90.00
_cell.angle_beta   90.00
_cell.angle_gamma   90.00
#
_symmetry.space_group_name_H-M   'P 1'
#
loop_
_entity.id
_entity.type
_entity.pdbx_description
1 polymer ?
#
loop_
_entity_poly.entity_id
_entity_poly.type
_entity_poly.pdbx_seq_one_letter_code
_entity_poly.pdbx_strand_id
1 'polypeptide(L)'
;MEVSLDGMSLVESIARDLSAPGMTPVLAIERALEAHLHERFAGAFSDILVKPPRVKFHAMYFKQRYASLSVLLGSEYETWYPEITLSTATSHAFDQIELTSESLELLPIVYGGGVSKVHQLKRKDLKRQTNHTVRINHIKLGSEVIQAVLSRLVQSPPSQPLISNLDPLSSSWGLRIVSFDHMLSGKRLLCECSKAFHENAMANVEAGGYHRSALREYISTCDYGMGLCHLCIAKSAPEDERYGPSIETNYESYLDQVMFDLKVDQRTARAEVMHVLRLSRWRRESALYGLVREIFPDHQVLREASPGWLGRMRLDIYLPELGLAIEHQGEQHYRPLKVFGGEEAHLRVVERDASKRRLCAENGIEVIDFKFDAPLTKSSVRQRLSRFFGG
;
A
#
# COMPACT_ATOMS: atom_id res chain seq x y z
N MET A 1 8.20 -31.88 -2.66
CA MET A 1 7.28 -30.96 -1.95
C MET A 1 6.59 -30.14 -2.99
N GLU A 2 5.26 -30.15 -2.98
CA GLU A 2 4.42 -29.52 -3.99
C GLU A 2 3.67 -28.34 -3.37
N VAL A 3 3.61 -27.22 -4.09
CA VAL A 3 2.80 -26.06 -3.73
C VAL A 3 1.90 -25.74 -4.91
N SER A 4 0.59 -25.81 -4.68
CA SER A 4 -0.43 -25.43 -5.65
C SER A 4 -0.91 -24.01 -5.37
N LEU A 5 -0.96 -23.16 -6.40
CA LEU A 5 -1.41 -21.77 -6.34
C LEU A 5 -2.66 -21.55 -7.20
N ASP A 6 -3.78 -21.19 -6.59
CA ASP A 6 -5.03 -20.87 -7.31
C ASP A 6 -5.30 -19.36 -7.34
N GLY A 7 -5.51 -18.78 -8.53
CA GLY A 7 -5.87 -17.38 -8.71
C GLY A 7 -7.29 -17.04 -8.26
N MET A 8 -8.24 -17.96 -8.38
CA MET A 8 -9.63 -17.73 -7.98
C MET A 8 -9.79 -17.58 -6.47
N SER A 9 -8.94 -18.25 -5.68
CA SER A 9 -8.86 -18.07 -4.23
C SER A 9 -8.56 -16.63 -3.79
N LEU A 10 -7.98 -15.80 -4.68
CA LEU A 10 -7.65 -14.40 -4.36
C LEU A 10 -8.88 -13.48 -4.39
N VAL A 11 -9.95 -13.85 -5.10
CA VAL A 11 -11.06 -12.96 -5.48
C VAL A 11 -11.72 -12.30 -4.26
N GLU A 12 -12.09 -13.09 -3.25
CA GLU A 12 -12.78 -12.57 -2.06
C GLU A 12 -11.86 -11.67 -1.22
N SER A 13 -10.57 -11.98 -1.13
CA SER A 13 -9.61 -11.13 -0.42
C SER A 13 -9.41 -9.80 -1.14
N ILE A 14 -9.27 -9.81 -2.47
CA ILE A 14 -9.12 -8.59 -3.27
C ILE A 14 -10.39 -7.74 -3.16
N ALA A 15 -11.58 -8.32 -3.32
CA ALA A 15 -12.83 -7.60 -3.22
C ALA A 15 -13.07 -6.98 -1.82
N ARG A 16 -12.67 -7.70 -0.76
CA ARG A 16 -12.71 -7.20 0.61
C ARG A 16 -11.77 -6.01 0.80
N ASP A 17 -10.53 -6.12 0.34
CA ASP A 17 -9.56 -5.02 0.43
C ASP A 17 -10.03 -3.79 -0.36
N LEU A 18 -10.58 -3.96 -1.57
CA LEU A 18 -11.12 -2.86 -2.38
C LEU A 18 -12.39 -2.21 -1.82
N SER A 19 -13.02 -2.84 -0.83
CA SER A 19 -14.11 -2.21 -0.10
C SER A 19 -13.61 -1.15 0.89
N ALA A 20 -12.31 -1.15 1.22
CA ALA A 20 -11.70 -0.17 2.09
C ALA A 20 -11.32 1.11 1.32
N PRO A 21 -11.58 2.31 1.88
CA PRO A 21 -11.17 3.57 1.26
C PRO A 21 -9.67 3.62 0.95
N GLY A 22 -9.32 4.21 -0.21
CA GLY A 22 -7.93 4.39 -0.64
C GLY A 22 -7.21 3.14 -1.16
N MET A 23 -7.82 1.96 -1.10
CA MET A 23 -7.20 0.76 -1.65
C MET A 23 -7.23 0.78 -3.18
N THR A 24 -6.08 0.61 -3.81
CA THR A 24 -5.98 0.47 -5.27
C THR A 24 -6.08 -1.00 -5.68
N PRO A 25 -6.62 -1.31 -6.88
CA PRO A 25 -6.67 -2.67 -7.42
C PRO A 25 -5.33 -3.39 -7.38
N VAL A 26 -4.27 -2.72 -7.80
CA VAL A 26 -2.91 -3.28 -7.82
C VAL A 26 -2.41 -3.62 -6.41
N LEU A 27 -2.60 -2.73 -5.43
CA LEU A 27 -2.19 -2.98 -4.05
C LEU A 27 -3.02 -4.11 -3.40
N ALA A 28 -4.32 -4.18 -3.68
CA ALA A 28 -5.18 -5.25 -3.20
C ALA A 28 -4.76 -6.63 -3.78
N ILE A 29 -4.41 -6.68 -5.07
CA ILE A 29 -3.86 -7.89 -5.72
C ILE A 29 -2.54 -8.28 -5.07
N GLU A 30 -1.62 -7.33 -4.86
CA GLU A 30 -0.31 -7.60 -4.21
C GLU A 30 -0.49 -8.19 -2.81
N ARG A 31 -1.36 -7.59 -1.98
CA ARG A 31 -1.63 -8.07 -0.62
C ARG A 31 -2.26 -9.46 -0.63
N ALA A 32 -3.24 -9.69 -1.50
CA ALA A 32 -3.87 -11.01 -1.62
C ALA A 32 -2.87 -12.07 -2.09
N LEU A 33 -2.02 -11.75 -3.07
CA LEU A 33 -1.00 -12.65 -3.58
C LEU A 33 0.08 -12.94 -2.54
N GLU A 34 0.50 -11.94 -1.76
CA GLU A 34 1.45 -12.13 -0.64
C GLU A 34 0.88 -13.06 0.43
N ALA A 35 -0.37 -12.83 0.85
CA ALA A 35 -1.07 -13.67 1.81
C ALA A 35 -1.22 -15.11 1.29
N HIS A 36 -1.63 -15.27 0.03
CA HIS A 36 -1.78 -16.58 -0.61
C HIS A 36 -0.46 -17.34 -0.69
N LEU A 37 0.61 -16.70 -1.15
CA LEU A 37 1.93 -17.33 -1.18
C LEU A 37 2.38 -17.73 0.23
N HIS A 38 2.15 -16.88 1.23
CA HIS A 38 2.48 -17.22 2.62
C HIS A 38 1.71 -18.46 3.08
N GLU A 39 0.38 -18.47 2.92
CA GLU A 39 -0.50 -19.55 3.37
C GLU A 39 -0.19 -20.87 2.67
N ARG A 40 -0.06 -20.88 1.35
CA ARG A 40 0.18 -22.10 0.57
C ARG A 40 1.53 -22.71 0.88
N PHE A 41 2.57 -21.90 1.05
CA PHE A 41 3.88 -22.39 1.47
C PHE A 41 3.94 -22.79 2.94
N ALA A 42 3.23 -22.09 3.84
CA ALA A 42 3.16 -22.47 5.25
C ALA A 42 2.47 -23.83 5.41
N GLY A 43 1.36 -24.04 4.70
CA GLY A 43 0.63 -25.31 4.70
C GLY A 43 1.43 -26.46 4.08
N ALA A 44 2.03 -26.26 2.91
CA ALA A 44 2.79 -27.32 2.22
C ALA A 44 4.07 -27.76 2.95
N PHE A 45 4.59 -26.93 3.87
CA PHE A 45 5.84 -27.18 4.60
C PHE A 45 5.62 -27.21 6.13
N SER A 46 4.39 -27.36 6.59
CA SER A 46 4.03 -27.27 8.03
C SER A 46 4.89 -28.16 8.92
N ASP A 47 5.24 -29.35 8.43
CA ASP A 47 5.92 -30.38 9.23
C ASP A 47 7.43 -30.14 9.38
N ILE A 48 8.01 -29.24 8.57
CA ILE A 48 9.46 -29.05 8.51
C ILE A 48 9.93 -27.61 8.72
N LEU A 49 9.00 -26.65 8.71
CA LEU A 49 9.31 -25.25 8.99
C LEU A 49 9.67 -25.06 10.46
N VAL A 50 10.77 -24.35 10.72
CA VAL A 50 11.16 -23.91 12.08
C VAL A 50 10.66 -22.51 12.40
N LYS A 51 10.18 -21.77 11.40
CA LYS A 51 9.52 -20.47 11.53
C LYS A 51 8.64 -20.19 10.30
N PRO A 52 7.66 -19.27 10.41
CA PRO A 52 6.78 -18.94 9.30
C PRO A 52 7.53 -18.50 8.03
N PRO A 53 7.00 -18.82 6.84
CA PRO A 53 7.58 -18.36 5.57
C PRO A 53 7.61 -16.84 5.48
N ARG A 54 8.64 -16.29 4.86
CA ARG A 54 8.69 -14.86 4.51
C ARG A 54 8.49 -14.69 3.02
N VAL A 55 7.50 -13.90 2.65
CA VAL A 55 7.25 -13.51 1.26
C VAL A 55 7.77 -12.09 1.05
N LYS A 56 8.39 -11.84 -0.11
CA LYS A 56 8.91 -10.52 -0.47
C LYS A 56 8.61 -10.21 -1.92
N PHE A 57 7.95 -9.09 -2.15
CA PHE A 57 7.78 -8.47 -3.46
C PHE A 57 8.79 -7.34 -3.68
N HIS A 58 9.03 -7.02 -4.95
CA HIS A 58 9.95 -5.97 -5.36
C HIS A 58 9.20 -4.83 -6.05
N ALA A 59 9.12 -3.68 -5.38
CA ALA A 59 8.29 -2.55 -5.77
C ALA A 59 8.59 -1.93 -7.16
N MET A 60 9.75 -2.25 -7.75
CA MET A 60 10.21 -1.70 -9.04
C MET A 60 9.60 -2.38 -10.26
N TYR A 61 8.98 -3.55 -10.12
CA TYR A 61 8.48 -4.30 -11.27
C TYR A 61 7.06 -3.92 -11.70
N PHE A 62 6.48 -2.90 -11.08
CA PHE A 62 5.09 -2.52 -11.32
C PHE A 62 5.01 -1.29 -12.21
N LYS A 63 4.54 -1.49 -13.45
CA LYS A 63 4.43 -0.40 -14.45
C LYS A 63 3.18 0.47 -14.29
N GLN A 64 2.13 0.01 -13.60
CA GLN A 64 0.84 0.72 -13.53
C GLN A 64 0.22 0.72 -12.12
N ARG A 65 0.90 1.31 -11.12
CA ARG A 65 0.51 1.28 -9.70
C ARG A 65 -0.92 1.74 -9.39
N TYR A 66 -1.49 2.59 -10.24
CA TYR A 66 -2.81 3.20 -10.07
C TYR A 66 -3.85 2.67 -11.06
N ALA A 67 -3.60 1.54 -11.74
CA ALA A 67 -4.57 0.97 -12.68
C ALA A 67 -5.89 0.61 -11.99
N SER A 68 -7.01 0.98 -12.63
CA SER A 68 -8.35 0.51 -12.29
C SER A 68 -8.51 -0.96 -12.67
N LEU A 69 -9.54 -1.65 -12.13
CA LEU A 69 -9.87 -3.01 -12.57
C LEU A 69 -10.22 -3.05 -14.06
N SER A 70 -10.90 -2.03 -14.58
CA SER A 70 -11.21 -1.94 -16.01
C SER A 70 -9.96 -1.86 -16.90
N VAL A 71 -8.89 -1.20 -16.44
CA VAL A 71 -7.61 -1.16 -17.16
C VAL A 71 -6.93 -2.52 -17.05
N LEU A 72 -6.88 -3.09 -15.84
CA LEU A 72 -6.30 -4.41 -15.60
C LEU A 72 -7.01 -5.53 -16.37
N LEU A 73 -8.30 -5.40 -16.69
CA LEU A 73 -8.98 -6.38 -17.56
C LEU A 73 -8.36 -6.46 -18.96
N GLY A 74 -7.85 -5.34 -19.48
CA GLY A 74 -7.22 -5.29 -20.80
C GLY A 74 -5.71 -5.51 -20.79
N SER A 75 -5.03 -5.15 -19.68
CA SER A 75 -3.57 -5.26 -19.56
C SER A 75 -3.09 -6.42 -18.71
N GLU A 76 -3.98 -7.05 -17.96
CA GLU A 76 -3.71 -8.04 -16.91
C GLU A 76 -2.82 -7.47 -15.80
N TYR A 77 -2.57 -8.28 -14.76
CA TYR A 77 -1.61 -7.95 -13.71
C TYR A 77 -0.40 -8.86 -13.80
N GLU A 78 0.80 -8.28 -13.73
CA GLU A 78 2.07 -9.00 -13.80
C GLU A 78 3.02 -8.54 -12.70
N THR A 79 3.79 -9.48 -12.15
CA THR A 79 4.86 -9.21 -11.18
C THR A 79 6.01 -10.20 -11.34
N TRP A 80 7.24 -9.76 -11.03
CA TRP A 80 8.45 -10.53 -11.26
C TRP A 80 9.22 -10.78 -9.97
N TYR A 81 9.84 -11.95 -9.93
CA TYR A 81 10.79 -12.35 -8.89
C TYR A 81 10.30 -12.26 -7.43
N PRO A 82 9.02 -12.54 -7.08
CA PRO A 82 8.68 -12.68 -5.66
C PRO A 82 9.53 -13.79 -5.02
N GLU A 83 10.02 -13.52 -3.83
CA GLU A 83 10.90 -14.41 -3.07
C GLU A 83 10.16 -14.95 -1.85
N ILE A 84 10.10 -16.27 -1.73
CA ILE A 84 9.58 -16.98 -0.56
C ILE A 84 10.74 -17.63 0.16
N THR A 85 10.98 -17.25 1.41
CA THR A 85 12.04 -17.83 2.25
C THR A 85 11.44 -18.78 3.27
N LEU A 86 11.82 -20.05 3.16
CA LEU A 86 11.47 -21.14 4.07
C LEU A 86 12.68 -21.45 4.94
N SER A 87 12.48 -21.58 6.24
CA SER A 87 13.55 -21.96 7.18
C SER A 87 13.22 -23.31 7.77
N THR A 88 14.12 -24.27 7.64
CA THR A 88 13.93 -25.65 8.12
C THR A 88 15.09 -26.06 9.02
N ALA A 89 14.93 -27.11 9.80
CA ALA A 89 16.07 -27.75 10.46
C ALA A 89 17.05 -28.28 9.41
N THR A 90 18.35 -28.32 9.71
CA THR A 90 19.37 -28.79 8.76
C THR A 90 19.11 -30.22 8.26
N SER A 91 18.45 -31.07 9.09
CA SER A 91 18.02 -32.43 8.73
C SER A 91 16.84 -32.48 7.74
N HIS A 92 16.09 -31.39 7.59
CA HIS A 92 14.94 -31.26 6.70
C HIS A 92 15.23 -30.30 5.53
N ALA A 93 16.49 -30.17 5.13
CA ALA A 93 16.85 -29.40 3.94
C ALA A 93 16.36 -30.10 2.67
N PHE A 94 15.99 -29.32 1.66
CA PHE A 94 15.50 -29.83 0.38
C PHE A 94 16.11 -29.05 -0.80
N ASP A 95 16.27 -29.73 -1.93
CA ASP A 95 16.90 -29.15 -3.12
C ASP A 95 15.93 -29.08 -4.33
N GLN A 96 14.67 -29.48 -4.13
CA GLN A 96 13.62 -29.44 -5.16
C GLN A 96 12.26 -29.05 -4.58
N ILE A 97 11.51 -28.30 -5.37
CA ILE A 97 10.12 -27.93 -5.11
C ILE A 97 9.36 -27.94 -6.44
N GLU A 98 8.11 -28.36 -6.39
CA GLU A 98 7.20 -28.32 -7.52
C GLU A 98 6.14 -27.26 -7.27
N LEU A 99 5.89 -26.42 -8.29
CA LEU A 99 4.86 -25.38 -8.25
C LEU A 99 3.83 -25.69 -9.31
N THR A 100 2.57 -25.82 -8.91
CA THR A 100 1.43 -25.95 -9.81
C THR A 100 0.55 -24.71 -9.68
N SER A 101 -0.18 -24.36 -10.74
CA SER A 101 -1.09 -23.22 -10.69
C SER A 101 -2.40 -23.45 -11.46
N GLU A 102 -3.46 -22.80 -10.96
CA GLU A 102 -4.79 -22.75 -11.55
C GLU A 102 -5.26 -21.29 -11.55
N SER A 103 -5.94 -20.84 -12.62
CA SER A 103 -6.43 -19.45 -12.79
C SER A 103 -5.39 -18.33 -12.52
N LEU A 104 -4.11 -18.66 -12.50
CA LEU A 104 -2.96 -17.77 -12.58
C LEU A 104 -1.84 -18.47 -13.34
N GLU A 105 -0.98 -17.68 -13.96
CA GLU A 105 0.12 -18.17 -14.79
C GLU A 105 1.46 -17.99 -14.08
N LEU A 106 2.24 -19.07 -14.03
CA LEU A 106 3.64 -19.04 -13.60
C LEU A 106 4.53 -19.13 -14.85
N LEU A 107 4.96 -17.97 -15.33
CA LEU A 107 5.65 -17.87 -16.61
C LEU A 107 7.17 -18.08 -16.45
N PRO A 108 7.79 -18.88 -17.33
CA PRO A 108 9.20 -19.17 -17.20
C PRO A 108 10.08 -18.07 -17.81
N ILE A 109 11.33 -18.00 -17.35
CA ILE A 109 12.37 -17.19 -17.97
C ILE A 109 13.37 -18.10 -18.68
N VAL A 110 13.72 -17.70 -19.91
CA VAL A 110 14.73 -18.36 -20.74
C VAL A 110 16.11 -17.82 -20.37
N TYR A 111 17.01 -18.70 -19.94
CA TYR A 111 18.38 -18.36 -19.56
C TYR A 111 19.41 -18.62 -20.67
N GLY A 112 18.96 -18.93 -21.88
CA GLY A 112 19.79 -19.41 -22.98
C GLY A 112 20.09 -20.91 -22.85
N GLY A 113 20.65 -21.50 -23.92
CA GLY A 113 21.00 -22.92 -23.95
C GLY A 113 19.82 -23.90 -23.80
N GLY A 114 18.60 -23.48 -24.15
CA GLY A 114 17.38 -24.28 -24.02
C GLY A 114 16.83 -24.38 -22.59
N VAL A 115 17.44 -23.71 -21.61
CA VAL A 115 16.98 -23.74 -20.21
C VAL A 115 15.91 -22.68 -19.99
N SER A 116 14.71 -23.14 -19.62
CA SER A 116 13.56 -22.32 -19.23
C SER A 116 13.11 -22.73 -17.83
N LYS A 117 12.96 -21.78 -16.91
CA LYS A 117 12.55 -22.08 -15.52
C LYS A 117 11.43 -21.17 -15.06
N VAL A 118 10.42 -21.76 -14.42
CA VAL A 118 9.33 -21.03 -13.73
C VAL A 118 9.79 -20.45 -12.41
N HIS A 119 10.67 -21.14 -11.69
CA HIS A 119 11.21 -20.69 -10.42
C HIS A 119 12.69 -21.07 -10.27
N GLN A 120 13.34 -20.46 -9.29
CA GLN A 120 14.67 -20.81 -8.84
C GLN A 120 14.62 -21.13 -7.35
N LEU A 121 15.35 -22.17 -6.93
CA LEU A 121 15.57 -22.47 -5.53
C LEU A 121 17.03 -22.17 -5.17
N LYS A 122 17.24 -21.35 -4.14
CA LYS A 122 18.55 -21.10 -3.55
C LYS A 122 18.57 -21.63 -2.13
N ARG A 123 19.62 -22.35 -1.78
CA ARG A 123 19.83 -22.90 -0.45
C ARG A 123 20.98 -22.18 0.25
N LYS A 124 20.82 -21.93 1.55
CA LYS A 124 21.86 -21.40 2.42
C LYS A 124 21.80 -22.12 3.77
N ASP A 125 22.78 -22.97 4.01
CA ASP A 125 22.94 -23.65 5.29
C ASP A 125 23.53 -22.70 6.34
N LEU A 126 22.93 -22.68 7.53
CA LEU A 126 23.38 -21.97 8.72
C LEU A 126 23.65 -22.97 9.84
N LYS A 127 24.24 -22.50 10.96
CA LYS A 127 24.63 -23.37 12.09
C LYS A 127 23.49 -24.21 12.68
N ARG A 128 22.26 -23.69 12.68
CA ARG A 128 21.09 -24.32 13.35
C ARG A 128 19.89 -24.55 12.41
N GLN A 129 19.96 -24.07 11.18
CA GLN A 129 18.84 -24.12 10.23
C GLN A 129 19.36 -24.03 8.80
N THR A 130 18.52 -24.38 7.85
CA THR A 130 18.77 -24.14 6.42
C THR A 130 17.70 -23.21 5.87
N ASN A 131 18.12 -22.15 5.19
CA ASN A 131 17.23 -21.23 4.49
C ASN A 131 17.10 -21.64 3.02
N HIS A 132 15.88 -21.74 2.55
CA HIS A 132 15.51 -22.05 1.18
C HIS A 132 14.76 -20.85 0.62
N THR A 133 15.32 -20.21 -0.40
CA THR A 133 14.68 -19.08 -1.07
C THR A 133 14.16 -19.55 -2.43
N VAL A 134 12.84 -19.68 -2.53
CA VAL A 134 12.11 -19.93 -3.77
C VAL A 134 11.82 -18.59 -4.42
N ARG A 135 12.43 -18.33 -5.57
CA ARG A 135 12.15 -17.15 -6.39
C ARG A 135 11.30 -17.57 -7.57
N ILE A 136 10.04 -17.15 -7.60
CA ILE A 136 9.16 -17.38 -8.76
C ILE A 136 9.51 -16.32 -9.80
N ASN A 137 9.74 -16.69 -11.05
CA ASN A 137 10.30 -15.77 -12.03
C ASN A 137 9.29 -14.71 -12.50
N HIS A 138 8.07 -15.13 -12.82
CA HIS A 138 7.02 -14.25 -13.31
C HIS A 138 5.67 -14.84 -12.91
N ILE A 139 4.87 -14.05 -12.21
CA ILE A 139 3.47 -14.36 -11.90
C ILE A 139 2.62 -13.40 -12.70
N LYS A 140 1.65 -13.96 -13.42
CA LYS A 140 0.65 -13.21 -14.15
C LYS A 140 -0.74 -13.64 -13.68
N LEU A 141 -1.54 -12.65 -13.28
CA LEU A 141 -2.93 -12.84 -12.91
C LEU A 141 -3.80 -12.45 -14.11
N GLY A 142 -4.41 -13.47 -14.71
CA GLY A 142 -5.15 -13.32 -15.95
C GLY A 142 -6.46 -12.55 -15.80
N SER A 143 -7.01 -12.15 -16.95
CA SER A 143 -8.27 -11.40 -17.05
C SER A 143 -9.46 -12.11 -16.36
N GLU A 144 -9.46 -13.45 -16.28
CA GLU A 144 -10.49 -14.23 -15.60
C GLU A 144 -10.66 -13.83 -14.13
N VAL A 145 -9.58 -13.79 -13.35
CA VAL A 145 -9.62 -13.44 -11.93
C VAL A 145 -10.01 -11.98 -11.75
N ILE A 146 -9.49 -11.09 -12.59
CA ILE A 146 -9.82 -9.66 -12.56
C ILE A 146 -11.31 -9.46 -12.86
N GLN A 147 -11.87 -10.21 -13.81
CA GLN A 147 -13.29 -10.21 -14.14
C GLN A 147 -14.15 -10.74 -12.99
N ALA A 148 -13.69 -11.77 -12.27
CA ALA A 148 -14.37 -12.28 -11.10
C ALA A 148 -14.43 -11.23 -9.97
N VAL A 149 -13.30 -10.55 -9.69
CA VAL A 149 -13.24 -9.42 -8.73
C VAL A 149 -14.19 -8.29 -9.15
N LEU A 150 -14.16 -7.88 -10.42
CA LEU A 150 -15.05 -6.84 -10.93
C LEU A 150 -16.53 -7.23 -10.75
N SER A 151 -16.89 -8.45 -11.14
CA SER A 151 -18.27 -8.96 -11.02
C SER A 151 -18.75 -8.96 -9.57
N ARG A 152 -17.86 -9.36 -8.66
CA ARG A 152 -18.12 -9.37 -7.22
C ARG A 152 -18.37 -7.97 -6.65
N LEU A 153 -17.60 -6.97 -7.09
CA LEU A 153 -17.74 -5.57 -6.66
C LEU A 153 -18.92 -4.87 -7.34
N VAL A 154 -19.30 -5.24 -8.56
CA VAL A 154 -20.52 -4.69 -9.19
C VAL A 154 -21.78 -5.09 -8.43
N GLN A 155 -21.82 -6.31 -7.87
CA GLN A 155 -22.93 -6.76 -7.03
C GLN A 155 -22.98 -6.05 -5.66
N SER A 156 -21.82 -5.63 -5.14
CA SER A 156 -21.70 -4.92 -3.87
C SER A 156 -20.66 -3.80 -4.00
N PRO A 157 -21.02 -2.66 -4.62
CA PRO A 157 -20.06 -1.60 -4.92
C PRO A 157 -19.44 -0.99 -3.66
N PRO A 158 -18.15 -0.61 -3.70
CA PRO A 158 -17.54 0.11 -2.61
C PRO A 158 -18.20 1.48 -2.45
N SER A 159 -18.40 1.92 -1.21
CA SER A 159 -18.97 3.24 -0.90
C SER A 159 -18.14 4.40 -1.47
N GLN A 160 -16.85 4.18 -1.68
CA GLN A 160 -15.93 5.08 -2.37
C GLN A 160 -15.19 4.30 -3.46
N PRO A 161 -15.60 4.40 -4.73
CA PRO A 161 -14.95 3.69 -5.83
C PRO A 161 -13.80 4.45 -6.49
N LEU A 162 -13.55 5.72 -6.12
CA LEU A 162 -12.50 6.52 -6.71
C LEU A 162 -11.15 6.21 -6.06
N ILE A 163 -10.13 5.99 -6.88
CA ILE A 163 -8.73 5.91 -6.48
C ILE A 163 -7.97 7.13 -6.98
N SER A 164 -7.02 7.63 -6.20
CA SER A 164 -6.16 8.72 -6.64
C SER A 164 -5.00 8.19 -7.47
N ASN A 165 -4.98 8.51 -8.76
CA ASN A 165 -3.85 8.25 -9.64
C ASN A 165 -2.91 9.46 -9.59
N LEU A 166 -1.83 9.30 -8.84
CA LEU A 166 -0.86 10.35 -8.55
C LEU A 166 0.25 10.41 -9.62
N ASP A 167 0.26 9.52 -10.59
CA ASP A 167 1.22 9.56 -11.69
C ASP A 167 0.61 9.06 -13.02
N PRO A 168 -0.42 9.72 -13.54
CA PRO A 168 -1.16 9.21 -14.70
C PRO A 168 -0.36 9.20 -16.01
N LEU A 169 0.71 10.00 -16.10
CA LEU A 169 1.48 10.21 -17.32
C LEU A 169 2.99 10.04 -17.13
N SER A 170 3.46 9.63 -15.94
CA SER A 170 4.89 9.63 -15.61
C SER A 170 5.56 10.94 -16.02
N SER A 171 4.88 12.05 -15.73
CA SER A 171 5.17 13.32 -16.38
C SER A 171 6.43 13.99 -15.81
N SER A 172 7.14 14.66 -16.69
CA SER A 172 8.29 15.49 -16.35
C SER A 172 7.87 16.75 -15.59
N TRP A 173 8.80 17.29 -14.82
CA TRP A 173 8.63 18.48 -13.97
C TRP A 173 7.94 19.63 -14.72
N GLY A 174 6.89 20.21 -14.11
CA GLY A 174 6.06 21.28 -14.68
C GLY A 174 4.73 20.81 -15.31
N LEU A 175 4.49 19.50 -15.41
CA LEU A 175 3.27 18.92 -15.99
C LEU A 175 2.67 17.79 -15.12
N ARG A 176 2.96 17.78 -13.82
CA ARG A 176 2.37 16.80 -12.89
C ARG A 176 0.91 17.11 -12.67
N ILE A 177 0.07 16.10 -12.88
CA ILE A 177 -1.38 16.16 -12.64
C ILE A 177 -1.78 14.98 -11.76
N VAL A 178 -2.94 15.12 -11.12
CA VAL A 178 -3.57 14.05 -10.34
C VAL A 178 -4.95 13.79 -10.92
N SER A 179 -5.25 12.53 -11.23
CA SER A 179 -6.60 12.10 -11.57
C SER A 179 -7.21 11.22 -10.48
N PHE A 180 -8.53 11.08 -10.55
CA PHE A 180 -9.34 10.25 -9.67
C PHE A 180 -10.09 9.27 -10.54
N ASP A 181 -9.61 8.03 -10.56
CA ASP A 181 -10.06 7.02 -11.48
C ASP A 181 -11.10 6.15 -10.77
N HIS A 182 -12.26 5.95 -11.38
CA HIS A 182 -13.28 5.05 -10.83
C HIS A 182 -12.83 3.61 -11.05
N MET A 183 -12.50 2.90 -9.97
CA MET A 183 -11.81 1.61 -10.04
C MET A 183 -12.57 0.54 -10.85
N LEU A 184 -13.91 0.60 -10.89
CA LEU A 184 -14.73 -0.36 -11.63
C LEU A 184 -14.94 0.00 -13.11
N SER A 185 -15.24 1.27 -13.43
CA SER A 185 -15.63 1.70 -14.78
C SER A 185 -14.48 2.27 -15.60
N GLY A 186 -13.37 2.65 -14.94
CA GLY A 186 -12.26 3.35 -15.58
C GLY A 186 -12.51 4.82 -15.90
N LYS A 187 -13.70 5.34 -15.56
CA LYS A 187 -14.00 6.76 -15.74
C LYS A 187 -13.01 7.61 -14.93
N ARG A 188 -12.40 8.59 -15.58
CA ARG A 188 -11.38 9.46 -14.98
C ARG A 188 -11.96 10.82 -14.65
N LEU A 189 -11.61 11.31 -13.47
CA LEU A 189 -11.99 12.63 -12.99
C LEU A 189 -10.77 13.46 -12.65
N LEU A 190 -10.86 14.76 -12.87
CA LEU A 190 -9.91 15.77 -12.41
C LEU A 190 -10.63 16.69 -11.42
N CYS A 191 -9.91 17.30 -10.49
CA CYS A 191 -10.51 18.24 -9.55
C CYS A 191 -10.68 19.61 -10.21
N GLU A 192 -11.86 20.24 -10.07
CA GLU A 192 -12.14 21.56 -10.67
C GLU A 192 -11.09 22.62 -10.26
N CYS A 193 -10.52 22.51 -9.06
CA CYS A 193 -9.49 23.43 -8.58
C CYS A 193 -8.22 23.46 -9.45
N SER A 194 -7.93 22.39 -10.21
CA SER A 194 -6.72 22.31 -11.02
C SER A 194 -6.95 22.72 -12.49
N LYS A 195 -8.19 23.08 -12.86
CA LYS A 195 -8.57 23.39 -14.23
C LYS A 195 -7.79 24.55 -14.84
N ALA A 196 -7.61 25.65 -14.10
CA ALA A 196 -6.84 26.80 -14.57
C ALA A 196 -5.37 26.43 -14.86
N PHE A 197 -4.77 25.61 -13.99
CA PHE A 197 -3.43 25.06 -14.22
C PHE A 197 -3.39 24.17 -15.46
N HIS A 198 -4.35 23.27 -15.63
CA HIS A 198 -4.46 22.38 -16.79
C HIS A 198 -4.62 23.15 -18.11
N GLU A 199 -5.49 24.16 -18.15
CA GLU A 199 -5.69 25.02 -19.31
C GLU A 199 -4.40 25.76 -19.69
N ASN A 200 -3.69 26.31 -18.69
CA ASN A 200 -2.39 26.95 -18.91
C ASN A 200 -1.33 25.96 -19.40
N ALA A 201 -1.29 24.75 -18.83
CA ALA A 201 -0.38 23.69 -19.24
C ALA A 201 -0.65 23.24 -20.69
N MET A 202 -1.89 23.32 -21.17
CA MET A 202 -2.27 22.96 -22.55
C MET A 202 -2.07 24.10 -23.57
N ALA A 203 -2.16 25.36 -23.15
CA ALA A 203 -2.15 26.56 -24.01
C ALA A 203 -0.76 27.04 -24.46
N ASN A 204 0.32 26.61 -23.80
CA ASN A 204 1.69 26.94 -24.20
C ASN A 204 2.14 26.07 -25.38
N VAL A 205 1.78 26.47 -26.60
CA VAL A 205 1.86 25.69 -27.86
C VAL A 205 3.25 25.72 -28.53
N GLU A 206 4.12 26.68 -28.24
CA GLU A 206 5.29 26.96 -29.09
C GLU A 206 6.43 25.91 -29.11
N ALA A 207 6.35 24.85 -28.31
CA ALA A 207 7.31 23.76 -28.35
C ALA A 207 6.61 22.40 -28.20
N GLY A 208 5.95 21.93 -29.27
CA GLY A 208 5.20 20.66 -29.36
C GLY A 208 5.98 19.40 -28.96
N GLY A 209 6.26 19.25 -27.67
CA GLY A 209 6.91 18.09 -27.08
C GLY A 209 5.90 17.00 -26.75
N TYR A 210 6.33 15.74 -26.90
CA TYR A 210 5.57 14.51 -26.64
C TYR A 210 4.73 14.58 -25.34
N HIS A 211 5.32 15.07 -24.24
CA HIS A 211 4.64 15.16 -22.94
C HIS A 211 3.40 16.07 -22.93
N ARG A 212 3.41 17.20 -23.65
CA ARG A 212 2.25 18.10 -23.71
C ARG A 212 1.13 17.53 -24.56
N SER A 213 1.47 16.83 -25.65
CA SER A 213 0.49 16.11 -26.48
C SER A 213 -0.18 14.99 -25.68
N ALA A 214 0.60 14.18 -24.98
CA ALA A 214 0.09 13.13 -24.10
C ALA A 214 -0.80 13.70 -22.98
N LEU A 215 -0.41 14.85 -22.39
CA LEU A 215 -1.23 15.52 -21.37
C LEU A 215 -2.57 16.00 -21.93
N ARG A 216 -2.58 16.62 -23.11
CA ARG A 216 -3.81 17.10 -23.75
C ARG A 216 -4.74 15.93 -24.09
N GLU A 217 -4.20 14.86 -24.67
CA GLU A 217 -4.95 13.65 -24.96
C GLU A 217 -5.55 13.08 -23.68
N TYR A 218 -4.75 12.94 -22.62
CA TYR A 218 -5.20 12.43 -21.33
C TYR A 218 -6.32 13.28 -20.72
N ILE A 219 -6.13 14.60 -20.61
CA ILE A 219 -7.14 15.52 -20.05
C ILE A 219 -8.43 15.47 -20.87
N SER A 220 -8.35 15.32 -22.20
CA SER A 220 -9.54 15.21 -23.06
C SER A 220 -10.41 13.98 -22.77
N THR A 221 -9.85 12.97 -22.10
CA THR A 221 -10.58 11.76 -21.66
C THR A 221 -11.15 11.88 -20.25
N CYS A 222 -10.95 13.02 -19.57
CA CYS A 222 -11.33 13.20 -18.17
C CYS A 222 -12.48 14.20 -18.02
N ASP A 223 -13.36 13.93 -17.05
CA ASP A 223 -14.36 14.89 -16.58
C ASP A 223 -13.81 15.68 -15.37
N TYR A 224 -14.38 16.84 -15.06
CA TYR A 224 -14.05 17.58 -13.84
C TYR A 224 -15.12 17.43 -12.75
N GLY A 225 -14.70 17.40 -11.49
CA GLY A 225 -15.57 17.40 -10.33
C GLY A 225 -15.07 18.28 -9.19
N MET A 226 -15.99 18.81 -8.38
CA MET A 226 -15.64 19.68 -7.25
C MET A 226 -15.12 18.88 -6.05
N GLY A 227 -14.15 19.45 -5.32
CA GLY A 227 -13.74 18.93 -4.02
C GLY A 227 -13.12 17.53 -4.05
N LEU A 228 -12.64 17.08 -5.21
CA LEU A 228 -12.10 15.72 -5.38
C LEU A 228 -10.68 15.57 -4.83
N CYS A 229 -9.83 16.60 -4.95
CA CYS A 229 -8.42 16.41 -4.63
C CYS A 229 -8.12 16.42 -3.13
N HIS A 230 -7.01 15.79 -2.75
CA HIS A 230 -6.53 15.76 -1.37
C HIS A 230 -6.40 17.17 -0.77
N LEU A 231 -5.97 18.16 -1.55
CA LEU A 231 -5.87 19.55 -1.09
C LEU A 231 -7.23 20.18 -0.80
N CYS A 232 -8.25 19.91 -1.63
CA CYS A 232 -9.60 20.42 -1.38
C CYS A 232 -10.21 19.73 -0.16
N ILE A 233 -10.09 18.40 -0.09
CA ILE A 233 -10.60 17.59 1.02
C ILE A 233 -9.96 18.03 2.34
N ALA A 234 -8.64 18.14 2.39
CA ALA A 234 -7.96 18.57 3.61
C ALA A 234 -8.39 19.96 4.10
N LYS A 235 -8.82 20.85 3.18
CA LYS A 235 -9.33 22.18 3.52
C LYS A 235 -10.80 22.17 3.97
N SER A 236 -11.64 21.34 3.37
CA SER A 236 -13.10 21.36 3.60
C SER A 236 -13.61 20.30 4.57
N ALA A 237 -12.99 19.12 4.59
CA ALA A 237 -13.39 17.94 5.35
C ALA A 237 -12.14 17.13 5.75
N PRO A 238 -11.29 17.65 6.65
CA PRO A 238 -9.99 17.06 6.98
C PRO A 238 -10.03 15.66 7.61
N GLU A 239 -11.20 15.21 8.09
CA GLU A 239 -11.48 13.87 8.59
C GLU A 239 -11.83 12.85 7.50
N ASP A 240 -11.96 13.31 6.26
CA ASP A 240 -12.30 12.48 5.12
C ASP A 240 -11.06 11.76 4.57
N GLU A 241 -10.97 10.48 4.90
CA GLU A 241 -9.86 9.60 4.56
C GLU A 241 -10.15 8.77 3.29
N ARG A 242 -11.01 9.25 2.38
CA ARG A 242 -11.52 8.46 1.23
C ARG A 242 -10.46 7.87 0.29
N TYR A 243 -9.27 8.48 0.23
CA TYR A 243 -8.14 8.00 -0.59
C TYR A 243 -7.02 7.33 0.23
N GLY A 244 -7.24 7.15 1.52
CA GLY A 244 -6.31 6.47 2.42
C GLY A 244 -4.91 7.10 2.43
N PRO A 245 -3.87 6.31 2.74
CA PRO A 245 -2.49 6.79 2.95
C PRO A 245 -1.72 7.08 1.65
N SER A 246 -2.29 6.78 0.48
CA SER A 246 -1.54 6.81 -0.80
C SER A 246 -0.87 8.15 -1.13
N ILE A 247 -1.43 9.25 -0.64
CA ILE A 247 -0.91 10.59 -0.86
C ILE A 247 0.46 10.84 -0.20
N GLU A 248 0.79 10.05 0.81
CA GLU A 248 1.92 10.35 1.69
C GLU A 248 3.28 10.15 1.02
N THR A 249 3.37 9.21 0.07
CA THR A 249 4.58 8.95 -0.72
C THR A 249 4.64 9.78 -2.00
N ASN A 250 3.50 10.27 -2.48
CA ASN A 250 3.35 10.84 -3.83
C ASN A 250 2.69 12.23 -3.83
N TYR A 251 2.73 12.95 -2.70
CA TYR A 251 2.21 14.31 -2.59
C TYR A 251 2.87 15.31 -3.54
N GLU A 252 4.06 14.97 -4.06
CA GLU A 252 4.78 15.82 -5.00
C GLU A 252 3.99 16.07 -6.29
N SER A 253 3.02 15.22 -6.61
CA SER A 253 2.13 15.38 -7.76
C SER A 253 1.28 16.65 -7.71
N TYR A 254 1.14 17.28 -6.54
CA TYR A 254 0.46 18.57 -6.39
C TYR A 254 1.36 19.80 -6.55
N LEU A 255 2.68 19.63 -6.59
CA LEU A 255 3.60 20.78 -6.53
C LEU A 255 3.46 21.72 -7.73
N ASP A 256 3.29 21.18 -8.94
CA ASP A 256 3.17 22.03 -10.14
C ASP A 256 1.91 22.88 -10.11
N GLN A 257 0.77 22.27 -9.72
CA GLN A 257 -0.48 23.01 -9.52
C GLN A 257 -0.31 24.09 -8.44
N VAL A 258 0.27 23.78 -7.27
CA VAL A 258 0.42 24.76 -6.18
C VAL A 258 1.39 25.88 -6.54
N MET A 259 2.48 25.58 -7.24
CA MET A 259 3.40 26.60 -7.76
C MET A 259 2.68 27.55 -8.71
N PHE A 260 1.83 27.01 -9.60
CA PHE A 260 1.01 27.81 -10.52
C PHE A 260 -0.01 28.67 -9.78
N ASP A 261 -0.80 28.06 -8.90
CA ASP A 261 -1.90 28.72 -8.19
C ASP A 261 -1.39 29.85 -7.27
N LEU A 262 -0.28 29.63 -6.57
CA LEU A 262 0.26 30.58 -5.59
C LEU A 262 1.39 31.47 -6.12
N LYS A 263 1.92 31.18 -7.33
CA LYS A 263 3.07 31.88 -7.93
C LYS A 263 4.31 31.86 -7.03
N VAL A 264 4.60 30.71 -6.44
CA VAL A 264 5.73 30.49 -5.51
C VAL A 264 6.73 29.48 -6.08
N ASP A 265 7.94 29.47 -5.52
CA ASP A 265 8.93 28.45 -5.85
C ASP A 265 8.54 27.05 -5.33
N GLN A 266 9.23 26.02 -5.81
CA GLN A 266 8.97 24.63 -5.45
C GLN A 266 9.18 24.34 -3.95
N ARG A 267 10.13 25.01 -3.29
CA ARG A 267 10.39 24.79 -1.86
C ARG A 267 9.20 25.27 -1.04
N THR A 268 8.66 26.43 -1.38
CA THR A 268 7.48 27.03 -0.76
C THR A 268 6.23 26.22 -1.05
N ALA A 269 6.00 25.82 -2.31
CA ALA A 269 4.89 24.93 -2.67
C ALA A 269 4.95 23.59 -1.93
N ARG A 270 6.14 23.01 -1.76
CA ARG A 270 6.33 21.78 -1.00
C ARG A 270 5.96 21.96 0.46
N ALA A 271 6.41 23.05 1.09
CA ALA A 271 6.04 23.36 2.47
C ALA A 271 4.52 23.51 2.62
N GLU A 272 3.87 24.19 1.68
CA GLU A 272 2.41 24.38 1.67
C GLU A 272 1.65 23.07 1.53
N VAL A 273 1.99 22.24 0.52
CA VAL A 273 1.34 20.93 0.31
C VAL A 273 1.49 20.05 1.56
N MET A 274 2.70 19.98 2.12
CA MET A 274 2.94 19.21 3.34
C MET A 274 2.14 19.73 4.53
N HIS A 275 1.99 21.04 4.65
CA HIS A 275 1.24 21.67 5.71
C HIS A 275 -0.26 21.36 5.59
N VAL A 276 -0.85 21.61 4.42
CA VAL A 276 -2.26 21.35 4.12
C VAL A 276 -2.60 19.87 4.32
N LEU A 277 -1.75 18.97 3.81
CA LEU A 277 -1.96 17.52 3.89
C LEU A 277 -1.47 16.90 5.21
N ARG A 278 -0.95 17.68 6.15
CA ARG A 278 -0.48 17.22 7.48
C ARG A 278 0.56 16.09 7.43
N LEU A 279 1.36 16.03 6.37
CA LEU A 279 2.30 14.93 6.09
C LEU A 279 3.52 14.90 7.03
N SER A 280 3.77 15.97 7.80
CA SER A 280 4.83 16.00 8.80
C SER A 280 4.60 14.96 9.90
N ARG A 281 3.35 14.75 10.33
CA ARG A 281 2.96 13.68 11.26
C ARG A 281 3.25 12.32 10.66
N TRP A 282 2.85 12.11 9.41
CA TRP A 282 3.01 10.83 8.73
C TRP A 282 4.47 10.41 8.54
N ARG A 283 5.37 11.34 8.19
CA ARG A 283 6.80 10.99 8.08
C ARG A 283 7.34 10.39 9.37
N ARG A 284 6.83 10.83 10.52
CA ARG A 284 7.21 10.28 11.83
C ARG A 284 6.65 8.87 12.01
N GLU A 285 5.40 8.62 11.63
CA GLU A 285 4.80 7.27 11.62
C GLU A 285 5.60 6.30 10.74
N SER A 286 5.94 6.71 9.51
CA SER A 286 6.75 5.90 8.60
C SER A 286 8.17 5.67 9.11
N ALA A 287 8.81 6.68 9.70
CA ALA A 287 10.12 6.53 10.33
C ALA A 287 10.06 5.55 11.52
N LEU A 288 9.02 5.64 12.35
CA LEU A 288 8.78 4.73 13.47
C LEU A 288 8.59 3.29 12.96
N TYR A 289 7.78 3.08 11.92
CA TYR A 289 7.60 1.76 11.30
C TYR A 289 8.91 1.17 10.78
N GLY A 290 9.72 1.97 10.07
CA GLY A 290 11.03 1.54 9.60
C GLY A 290 11.95 1.08 10.75
N LEU A 291 12.02 1.88 11.83
CA LEU A 291 12.79 1.53 13.02
C LEU A 291 12.28 0.24 13.67
N VAL A 292 10.96 0.07 13.82
CA VAL A 292 10.36 -1.14 14.41
C VAL A 292 10.71 -2.38 13.59
N ARG A 293 10.63 -2.32 12.26
CA ARG A 293 11.03 -3.43 11.38
C ARG A 293 12.51 -3.80 11.52
N GLU A 294 13.38 -2.82 11.65
CA GLU A 294 14.81 -3.09 11.88
C GLU A 294 15.07 -3.70 13.26
N ILE A 295 14.26 -3.33 14.25
CA ILE A 295 14.41 -3.78 15.63
C ILE A 295 13.89 -5.22 15.81
N PHE A 296 12.81 -5.58 15.11
CA PHE A 296 12.20 -6.91 15.13
C PHE A 296 12.30 -7.60 13.76
N PRO A 297 13.51 -7.93 13.29
CA PRO A 297 13.71 -8.51 11.97
C PRO A 297 13.14 -9.93 11.84
N ASP A 298 12.83 -10.57 12.97
CA ASP A 298 12.30 -11.94 13.00
C ASP A 298 10.79 -12.05 13.12
N HIS A 299 10.11 -10.93 13.37
CA HIS A 299 8.67 -10.91 13.57
C HIS A 299 7.92 -10.34 12.38
N GLN A 300 6.67 -10.74 12.23
CA GLN A 300 5.76 -10.06 11.32
C GLN A 300 5.44 -8.67 11.88
N VAL A 301 5.76 -7.62 11.11
CA VAL A 301 5.44 -6.23 11.44
C VAL A 301 4.45 -5.72 10.40
N LEU A 302 3.19 -5.61 10.81
CA LEU A 302 2.09 -5.15 9.98
C LEU A 302 1.90 -3.64 10.18
N ARG A 303 1.64 -2.93 9.09
CA ARG A 303 1.34 -1.50 9.10
C ARG A 303 -0.13 -1.28 8.80
N GLU A 304 -0.76 -0.32 9.48
CA GLU A 304 -2.19 0.01 9.33
C GLU A 304 -3.07 -1.25 9.43
N ALA A 305 -2.74 -2.13 10.38
CA ALA A 305 -3.38 -3.42 10.52
C ALA A 305 -4.83 -3.24 10.98
N SER A 306 -5.75 -3.98 10.34
CA SER A 306 -7.17 -3.99 10.71
C SER A 306 -7.61 -5.43 11.04
N PRO A 307 -7.19 -5.99 12.17
CA PRO A 307 -7.63 -7.33 12.57
C PRO A 307 -9.16 -7.41 12.65
N GLY A 308 -9.75 -8.57 12.35
CA GLY A 308 -11.22 -8.70 12.25
C GLY A 308 -11.99 -8.27 13.51
N TRP A 309 -11.41 -8.45 14.69
CA TRP A 309 -11.99 -8.03 15.98
C TRP A 309 -11.95 -6.51 16.24
N LEU A 310 -11.15 -5.76 15.47
CA LEU A 310 -11.01 -4.31 15.60
C LEU A 310 -12.05 -3.54 14.76
N GLY A 311 -12.86 -4.26 13.98
CA GLY A 311 -13.92 -3.69 13.15
C GLY A 311 -13.37 -2.81 12.03
N ARG A 312 -13.83 -1.55 11.97
CA ARG A 312 -13.40 -0.57 10.95
C ARG A 312 -12.15 0.24 11.35
N MET A 313 -11.64 0.05 12.57
CA MET A 313 -10.48 0.78 13.06
C MET A 313 -9.18 0.08 12.67
N ARG A 314 -8.08 0.84 12.67
CA ARG A 314 -6.74 0.35 12.31
C ARG A 314 -5.73 0.63 13.42
N LEU A 315 -4.70 -0.21 13.49
CA LEU A 315 -3.52 -0.01 14.30
C LEU A 315 -2.39 0.52 13.42
N ASP A 316 -1.67 1.57 13.84
CA ASP A 316 -0.62 2.17 13.01
C ASP A 316 0.48 1.13 12.70
N ILE A 317 0.94 0.41 13.72
CA ILE A 317 1.87 -0.72 13.59
C ILE A 317 1.41 -1.86 14.52
N TYR A 318 1.38 -3.09 14.02
CA TYR A 318 0.94 -4.26 14.77
C TYR A 318 1.92 -5.43 14.59
N LEU A 319 2.30 -6.06 15.69
CA LEU A 319 3.17 -7.23 15.75
C LEU A 319 2.38 -8.37 16.42
N PRO A 320 1.64 -9.19 15.62
CA PRO A 320 0.70 -10.18 16.16
C PRO A 320 1.36 -11.18 17.09
N GLU A 321 2.54 -11.67 16.71
CA GLU A 321 3.32 -12.68 17.44
C GLU A 321 3.74 -12.20 18.85
N LEU A 322 3.81 -10.88 19.05
CA LEU A 322 4.22 -10.26 20.31
C LEU A 322 3.02 -9.72 21.11
N GLY A 323 1.80 -9.81 20.58
CA GLY A 323 0.64 -9.14 21.17
C GLY A 323 0.86 -7.64 21.32
N LEU A 324 1.53 -6.99 20.36
CA LEU A 324 1.97 -5.61 20.47
C LEU A 324 1.38 -4.75 19.35
N ALA A 325 0.75 -3.64 19.73
CA ALA A 325 0.38 -2.53 18.85
C ALA A 325 1.18 -1.27 19.21
N ILE A 326 1.58 -0.49 18.21
CA ILE A 326 2.27 0.78 18.39
C ILE A 326 1.47 1.86 17.67
N GLU A 327 1.13 2.94 18.38
CA GLU A 327 0.32 4.05 17.86
C GLU A 327 1.12 5.36 17.94
N HIS A 328 1.07 6.18 16.90
CA HIS A 328 1.67 7.50 16.88
C HIS A 328 0.63 8.58 17.17
N GLN A 329 0.78 9.20 18.33
CA GLN A 329 -0.15 10.20 18.86
C GLN A 329 0.25 11.59 18.36
N GLY A 330 -0.51 12.13 17.41
CA GLY A 330 -0.37 13.51 16.91
C GLY A 330 -0.69 14.58 17.98
N GLU A 331 -0.35 15.84 17.70
CA GLU A 331 -0.54 16.97 18.64
C GLU A 331 -2.01 17.19 19.03
N GLN A 332 -2.95 16.84 18.14
CA GLN A 332 -4.39 16.92 18.36
C GLN A 332 -4.93 16.01 19.49
N HIS A 333 -4.17 15.01 19.94
CA HIS A 333 -4.54 14.18 21.11
C HIS A 333 -4.31 14.89 22.44
N TYR A 334 -3.56 16.01 22.45
CA TYR A 334 -3.16 16.72 23.67
C TYR A 334 -3.78 18.11 23.78
N ARG A 335 -4.22 18.72 22.67
CA ARG A 335 -4.89 20.02 22.66
C ARG A 335 -5.98 20.10 21.57
N PRO A 336 -7.14 20.70 21.86
CA PRO A 336 -8.14 21.00 20.84
C PRO A 336 -7.58 22.04 19.88
N LEU A 337 -7.41 21.65 18.62
CA LEU A 337 -6.98 22.54 17.55
C LEU A 337 -8.22 23.06 16.81
N LYS A 338 -8.40 24.38 16.73
CA LYS A 338 -9.57 25.02 16.06
C LYS A 338 -9.76 24.58 14.61
N VAL A 339 -8.68 24.16 13.94
CA VAL A 339 -8.66 23.67 12.55
C VAL A 339 -9.28 22.25 12.41
N PHE A 340 -9.60 21.58 13.52
CA PHE A 340 -10.05 20.19 13.56
C PHE A 340 -11.47 20.03 14.14
N GLY A 341 -12.30 21.07 14.11
CA GLY A 341 -13.68 21.01 14.64
C GLY A 341 -13.79 21.27 16.15
N GLY A 342 -12.75 21.78 16.79
CA GLY A 342 -12.79 22.24 18.17
C GLY A 342 -12.97 21.12 19.20
N GLU A 343 -13.77 21.37 20.24
CA GLU A 343 -13.90 20.53 21.43
C GLU A 343 -14.70 19.24 21.16
N GLU A 344 -15.71 19.29 20.30
CA GLU A 344 -16.52 18.11 19.93
C GLU A 344 -15.74 17.05 19.15
N ALA A 345 -14.85 17.48 18.24
CA ALA A 345 -14.01 16.56 17.50
C ALA A 345 -12.94 15.91 18.40
N HIS A 346 -12.45 16.64 19.39
CA HIS A 346 -11.53 16.10 20.40
C HIS A 346 -12.22 15.01 21.24
N LEU A 347 -13.49 15.23 21.66
CA LEU A 347 -14.27 14.21 22.39
C LEU A 347 -14.48 12.93 21.59
N ARG A 348 -14.81 13.03 20.29
CA ARG A 348 -14.95 11.86 19.40
C ARG A 348 -13.64 11.09 19.23
N VAL A 349 -12.50 11.78 19.14
CA VAL A 349 -11.18 11.14 19.09
C VAL A 349 -10.89 10.39 20.38
N VAL A 350 -11.18 11.00 21.54
CA VAL A 350 -11.00 10.37 22.85
C VAL A 350 -11.87 9.10 23.00
N GLU A 351 -13.14 9.15 22.60
CA GLU A 351 -14.03 7.98 22.63
C GLU A 351 -13.55 6.86 21.70
N ARG A 352 -13.07 7.22 20.50
CA ARG A 352 -12.53 6.26 19.54
C ARG A 352 -11.26 5.59 20.08
N ASP A 353 -10.34 6.36 20.65
CA ASP A 353 -9.09 5.85 21.21
C ASP A 353 -9.35 4.95 22.44
N ALA A 354 -10.31 5.32 23.29
CA ALA A 354 -10.72 4.49 24.43
C ALA A 354 -11.32 3.15 23.97
N SER A 355 -12.19 3.17 22.96
CA SER A 355 -12.78 1.97 22.38
C SER A 355 -11.73 1.08 21.72
N LYS A 356 -10.79 1.68 20.98
CA LYS A 356 -9.65 0.98 20.36
C LYS A 356 -8.80 0.26 21.41
N ARG A 357 -8.46 0.94 22.52
CA ARG A 357 -7.67 0.35 23.62
C ARG A 357 -8.38 -0.78 24.32
N ARG A 358 -9.70 -0.65 24.57
CA ARG A 358 -10.50 -1.72 25.16
C ARG A 358 -10.46 -2.98 24.28
N LEU A 359 -10.72 -2.84 22.98
CA LEU A 359 -10.70 -3.97 22.04
C LEU A 359 -9.31 -4.62 21.97
N CYS A 360 -8.24 -3.82 22.00
CA CYS A 360 -6.88 -4.36 22.03
C CYS A 360 -6.65 -5.19 23.30
N ALA A 361 -7.01 -4.66 24.48
CA ALA A 361 -6.84 -5.35 25.75
C ALA A 361 -7.65 -6.66 25.81
N GLU A 362 -8.90 -6.64 25.33
CA GLU A 362 -9.76 -7.84 25.24
C GLU A 362 -9.17 -8.95 24.37
N ASN A 363 -8.33 -8.59 23.39
CA ASN A 363 -7.64 -9.52 22.50
C ASN A 363 -6.18 -9.78 22.89
N GLY A 364 -5.77 -9.41 24.11
CA GLY A 364 -4.42 -9.65 24.62
C GLY A 364 -3.33 -8.80 23.95
N ILE A 365 -3.69 -7.63 23.41
CA ILE A 365 -2.78 -6.74 22.69
C ILE A 365 -2.44 -5.52 23.55
N GLU A 366 -1.16 -5.35 23.83
CA GLU A 366 -0.61 -4.19 24.51
C GLU A 366 -0.39 -3.06 23.50
N VAL A 367 -0.88 -1.85 23.81
CA VAL A 367 -0.75 -0.67 22.95
C VAL A 367 0.31 0.29 23.51
N ILE A 368 1.36 0.57 22.75
CA ILE A 368 2.42 1.51 23.09
C ILE A 368 2.32 2.79 22.27
N ASP A 369 2.10 3.91 22.94
CA ASP A 369 2.00 5.22 22.28
C ASP A 369 3.36 5.89 22.08
N PHE A 370 3.57 6.51 20.93
CA PHE A 370 4.66 7.45 20.65
C PHE A 370 4.11 8.85 20.41
N LYS A 371 4.56 9.84 21.18
CA LYS A 371 4.12 11.23 20.99
C LYS A 371 4.73 11.87 19.74
N PHE A 372 4.03 12.83 19.15
CA PHE A 372 4.47 13.59 17.98
C PHE A 372 5.81 14.34 18.16
N ASP A 373 6.24 14.59 19.40
CA ASP A 373 7.51 15.25 19.73
C ASP A 373 8.58 14.27 20.24
N ALA A 374 8.23 13.00 20.47
CA ALA A 374 9.14 12.00 21.03
C ALA A 374 10.29 11.67 20.05
N PRO A 375 11.57 11.67 20.49
CA PRO A 375 12.70 11.35 19.62
C PRO A 375 12.54 9.99 18.93
N LEU A 376 12.62 9.96 17.60
CA LEU A 376 12.56 8.75 16.78
C LEU A 376 13.98 8.32 16.35
N THR A 377 14.75 7.83 17.32
CA THR A 377 16.06 7.21 17.08
C THR A 377 15.99 5.72 17.38
N LYS A 378 16.87 4.91 16.78
CA LYS A 378 16.89 3.46 17.03
C LYS A 378 17.04 3.12 18.52
N SER A 379 17.88 3.86 19.24
CA SER A 379 18.08 3.66 20.68
C SER A 379 16.84 4.01 21.50
N SER A 380 16.20 5.17 21.24
CA SER A 380 14.99 5.58 21.97
C SER A 380 13.80 4.65 21.74
N VAL A 381 13.61 4.17 20.49
CA VAL A 381 12.56 3.20 20.17
C VAL A 381 12.86 1.85 20.82
N ARG A 382 14.10 1.34 20.76
CA ARG A 382 14.49 0.08 21.45
C ARG A 382 14.26 0.16 22.95
N GLN A 383 14.61 1.28 23.58
CA GLN A 383 14.41 1.44 25.02
C GLN A 383 12.93 1.35 25.39
N ARG A 384 12.06 2.02 24.62
CA ARG A 384 10.62 2.04 24.87
C ARG A 384 9.95 0.68 24.64
N LEU A 385 10.48 -0.10 23.70
CA LEU A 385 10.00 -1.45 23.38
C LEU A 385 10.78 -2.56 24.09
N SER A 386 11.58 -2.22 25.11
CA SER A 386 12.53 -3.13 25.77
C SER A 386 11.90 -4.40 26.34
N ARG A 387 10.62 -4.33 26.73
CA ARG A 387 9.85 -5.46 27.30
C ARG A 387 9.52 -6.57 26.29
N PHE A 388 9.59 -6.27 25.00
CA PHE A 388 9.24 -7.21 23.94
C PHE A 388 10.48 -7.90 23.33
N PHE A 389 11.66 -7.70 23.92
CA PHE A 389 12.86 -8.46 23.54
C PHE A 389 13.01 -9.68 24.45
N GLY A 390 12.98 -10.88 23.88
CA GLY A 390 13.29 -12.12 24.59
C GLY A 390 12.08 -13.00 24.94
N GLY A 391 11.18 -13.23 23.99
CA GLY A 391 10.23 -14.35 23.99
C GLY A 391 10.79 -15.54 23.25
#